data_AF-A0A7J4JL73-F1
#
_entry.id   AF-A0A7J4JL73-F1
#
_cell.length_a   1.000
_cell.length_b   1.000
_cell.length_c   1.000
_cell.angle_alpha   90.00
_cell.angle_beta   90.00
_cell.angle_gamma   90.00
#
_symmetry.space_group_name_H-M   'P 1'
#
loop_
_entity.id
_entity.type
_entity.pdbx_description
1 polymer ?
#
loop_
_entity_poly.entity_id
_entity_poly.type
_entity_poly.pdbx_seq_one_letter_code
_entity_poly.pdbx_strand_id
1 'polypeptide(L)'
;MRDAARAFMWAMVHWDSMNGQIYNLGHPDYNISKDELAKLVQKQVPDFNIFYAEIGQDPDKRNYVVSTDKIRKTGFEFKYGLEDGVKELLEGYNAFKDFRFKNY
;
A
#
# COMPACT_ATOMS: atom_id res chain seq x y z
N MET A 1 3.68 5.48 0.16
CA MET A 1 4.11 6.76 -0.47
C MET A 1 5.61 6.86 -0.71
N ARG A 2 6.46 6.56 0.28
CA ARG A 2 7.92 6.75 0.15
C ARG A 2 8.55 5.92 -0.96
N ASP A 3 8.15 4.66 -1.14
CA ASP A 3 8.66 3.83 -2.24
C ASP A 3 8.25 4.32 -3.64
N ALA A 4 7.12 5.02 -3.76
CA ALA A 4 6.75 5.68 -5.02
C ALA A 4 7.72 6.83 -5.36
N ALA A 5 8.01 7.69 -4.39
CA ALA A 5 8.99 8.77 -4.58
C ALA A 5 10.40 8.20 -4.88
N ARG A 6 10.81 7.14 -4.16
CA ARG A 6 12.08 6.46 -4.42
C ARG A 6 12.14 5.87 -5.82
N ALA A 7 11.05 5.33 -6.36
CA ALA A 7 11.00 4.80 -7.72
C ALA A 7 11.19 5.90 -8.77
N PHE A 8 10.63 7.09 -8.55
CA PHE A 8 10.90 8.24 -9.43
C PHE A 8 12.37 8.65 -9.39
N MET A 9 12.95 8.79 -8.20
CA MET A 9 14.38 9.09 -8.05
C MET A 9 15.25 8.00 -8.68
N TRP A 10 14.87 6.74 -8.54
CA TRP A 10 15.57 5.60 -9.13
C TRP A 10 15.58 5.68 -10.66
N ALA A 11 14.42 5.97 -11.28
CA ALA A 11 14.31 6.11 -12.73
C ALA A 11 15.09 7.31 -13.27
N MET A 12 15.17 8.41 -12.51
CA MET A 12 15.99 9.57 -12.88
C MET A 12 17.49 9.24 -12.89
N VAL A 13 17.97 8.50 -11.88
CA VAL A 13 19.38 8.09 -11.77
C VAL A 13 19.74 7.04 -12.84
N HIS A 14 18.80 6.16 -13.20
CA HIS A 14 19.00 5.08 -14.17
C HIS A 14 18.32 5.37 -15.51
N TRP A 15 18.29 6.63 -15.94
CA TRP A 15 17.54 7.08 -17.11
C TRP A 15 17.88 6.29 -18.37
N ASP A 16 19.18 6.12 -18.67
CA ASP A 16 19.62 5.49 -19.92
C ASP A 16 19.12 4.05 -20.08
N SER A 17 18.95 3.30 -18.99
CA SER A 17 18.45 1.92 -19.02
C SER A 17 16.94 1.81 -18.84
N MET A 18 16.28 2.85 -18.34
CA MET A 18 14.85 2.84 -18.02
C MET A 18 13.98 3.68 -18.97
N ASN A 19 14.58 4.53 -19.81
CA ASN A 19 13.86 5.40 -20.73
C ASN A 19 13.02 4.60 -21.76
N GLY A 20 11.84 5.11 -22.09
CA GLY A 20 10.92 4.50 -23.06
C GLY A 20 10.25 3.21 -22.58
N GLN A 21 10.35 2.90 -21.28
CA GLN A 21 9.80 1.68 -20.69
C GLN A 21 8.71 1.99 -19.65
N ILE A 22 7.71 1.11 -19.57
CA ILE A 22 6.67 1.16 -18.53
C ILE A 22 7.02 0.14 -17.44
N TYR A 23 6.81 0.52 -16.18
CA TYR A 23 7.10 -0.30 -15.00
C TYR A 23 5.90 -0.34 -14.05
N ASN A 24 5.47 -1.55 -13.68
CA ASN A 24 4.53 -1.71 -12.57
C ASN A 24 5.26 -1.43 -11.25
N LEU A 25 4.60 -0.70 -10.36
CA LEU A 25 5.12 -0.37 -9.05
C LEU A 25 4.14 -0.75 -7.94
N GLY A 26 4.61 -1.61 -7.05
CA GLY A 26 3.87 -2.19 -5.95
C GLY A 26 4.74 -3.24 -5.28
N HIS A 27 4.76 -3.27 -3.96
CA HIS A 27 5.53 -4.27 -3.24
C HIS A 27 4.99 -5.66 -3.62
N PRO A 28 5.86 -6.63 -3.98
CA PRO A 28 5.41 -7.93 -4.49
C PRO A 28 4.50 -8.68 -3.51
N ASP A 29 4.77 -8.53 -2.21
CA ASP A 29 3.98 -9.15 -1.15
C ASP A 29 2.59 -8.51 -0.94
N TYR A 30 2.23 -7.46 -1.69
CA TYR A 30 0.93 -6.78 -1.53
C TYR A 30 -0.12 -7.26 -2.54
N ASN A 31 0.14 -8.38 -3.22
CA ASN A 31 -0.87 -9.10 -3.98
C ASN A 31 -1.78 -9.89 -3.03
N ILE A 32 -2.50 -9.18 -2.16
CA ILE A 32 -3.37 -9.73 -1.12
C ILE A 32 -4.82 -9.31 -1.35
N SER A 33 -5.74 -10.14 -0.86
CA SER A 33 -7.17 -9.86 -0.84
C SER A 33 -7.54 -8.79 0.18
N LYS A 34 -8.77 -8.25 0.05
CA LYS A 34 -9.36 -7.32 1.03
C LYS A 34 -9.43 -7.95 2.43
N ASP A 35 -9.71 -9.25 2.49
CA ASP A 35 -9.77 -10.02 3.74
C ASP A 35 -8.40 -10.08 4.43
N GLU A 36 -7.36 -10.44 3.68
CA GLU A 36 -5.99 -10.51 4.21
C GLU A 36 -5.49 -9.14 4.69
N LEU A 37 -5.79 -8.08 3.93
CA LEU A 37 -5.48 -6.71 4.35
C LEU A 37 -6.21 -6.34 5.65
N ALA A 38 -7.51 -6.63 5.75
CA ALA A 38 -8.29 -6.36 6.95
C ALA A 38 -7.74 -7.10 8.18
N LYS A 39 -7.36 -8.37 8.02
CA LYS A 39 -6.72 -9.17 9.08
C LYS A 39 -5.35 -8.63 9.47
N LEU A 40 -4.55 -8.13 8.52
CA LEU A 40 -3.28 -7.47 8.82
C LEU A 40 -3.49 -6.21 9.67
N VAL A 41 -4.50 -5.40 9.35
CA VAL A 41 -4.87 -4.24 10.17
C VAL A 41 -5.33 -4.67 11.56
N GLN A 42 -6.15 -5.73 11.66
CA GLN A 42 -6.65 -6.26 12.94
C GLN A 42 -5.52 -6.67 13.90
N LYS A 43 -4.38 -7.16 13.38
CA LYS A 43 -3.20 -7.47 14.22
C LYS A 43 -2.68 -6.25 14.99
N GLN A 44 -2.82 -5.04 14.42
CA GLN A 44 -2.39 -3.79 15.04
C GLN A 44 -3.53 -3.05 15.75
N VAL A 45 -4.79 -3.40 15.44
CA VAL A 45 -6.00 -2.82 16.04
C VAL A 45 -6.91 -3.96 16.51
N PRO A 46 -6.70 -4.50 17.73
CA PRO A 46 -7.41 -5.71 18.19
C PRO A 46 -8.94 -5.57 18.25
N ASP A 47 -9.44 -4.35 18.51
CA ASP A 47 -10.88 -4.06 18.57
C ASP A 47 -11.53 -3.86 17.19
N PHE A 48 -10.77 -4.06 16.10
CA PHE A 48 -11.29 -3.98 14.74
C PHE A 48 -12.12 -5.22 14.39
N ASN A 49 -13.44 -5.04 14.29
CA ASN A 49 -14.39 -6.10 13.94
C ASN A 49 -14.59 -6.20 12.42
N ILE A 50 -14.41 -7.39 11.85
CA ILE A 50 -14.57 -7.66 10.42
C ILE A 50 -15.90 -8.37 10.19
N PHE A 51 -16.74 -7.83 9.31
CA PHE A 51 -18.01 -8.42 8.90
C PHE A 51 -18.04 -8.61 7.39
N TYR A 52 -18.61 -9.73 6.94
CA TYR A 52 -18.82 -10.02 5.52
C TYR A 52 -20.32 -9.92 5.23
N ALA A 53 -20.68 -9.24 4.15
CA ALA A 53 -22.04 -9.16 3.66
C ALA A 53 -22.08 -9.75 2.24
N GLU A 54 -23.11 -10.55 1.95
CA GLU A 54 -23.33 -11.12 0.62
C GLU A 54 -24.07 -10.15 -0.32
N ILE A 55 -24.46 -8.97 0.19
CA ILE A 55 -25.30 -8.00 -0.50
C ILE A 55 -24.43 -6.87 -1.06
N GLY A 56 -24.50 -6.67 -2.38
CA GLY A 56 -23.77 -5.63 -3.10
C GLY A 56 -22.63 -6.20 -3.94
N GLN A 57 -22.37 -5.57 -5.07
CA GLN A 57 -21.23 -5.90 -5.93
C GLN A 57 -20.15 -4.84 -5.72
N ASP A 58 -18.93 -5.30 -5.53
CA ASP A 58 -17.77 -4.43 -5.54
C ASP A 58 -17.67 -3.73 -6.90
N PRO A 59 -17.80 -2.38 -6.97
CA PRO A 59 -17.58 -1.67 -8.23
C PRO A 59 -16.12 -1.85 -8.70
N ASP A 60 -15.22 -2.16 -7.76
CA ASP A 60 -13.84 -2.52 -8.05
C ASP A 60 -13.72 -4.01 -8.39
N LYS A 61 -13.59 -4.31 -9.69
CA LYS A 61 -13.42 -5.67 -10.19
C LYS A 61 -11.96 -6.11 -10.29
N ARG A 62 -11.02 -5.37 -9.70
CA ARG A 62 -9.59 -5.72 -9.74
C ARG A 62 -9.34 -6.97 -8.90
N ASN A 63 -9.17 -8.09 -9.59
CA ASN A 63 -8.77 -9.37 -8.99
C ASN A 63 -7.72 -10.04 -9.87
N TYR A 64 -6.48 -9.58 -9.78
CA TYR A 64 -5.35 -10.12 -10.50
C TYR A 64 -4.05 -9.81 -9.75
N VAL A 65 -3.03 -10.64 -9.99
CA VAL A 65 -1.67 -10.43 -9.48
C VAL A 65 -0.90 -9.54 -10.46
N VAL A 66 -0.27 -8.49 -9.97
CA VAL A 66 0.60 -7.62 -10.77
C VAL A 66 2.05 -7.96 -10.48
N SER A 67 2.80 -8.38 -11.50
CA SER A 67 4.26 -8.56 -11.38
C SER A 67 4.96 -7.21 -11.39
N THR A 68 5.88 -7.05 -10.43
CA THR A 68 6.83 -5.92 -10.36
C THR A 68 8.27 -6.35 -10.65
N ASP A 69 8.46 -7.52 -11.26
CA ASP A 69 9.80 -8.05 -11.56
C ASP A 69 10.58 -7.15 -12.50
N LYS A 70 9.90 -6.46 -13.43
CA LYS A 70 10.56 -5.56 -14.39
C LYS A 70 11.34 -4.44 -13.69
N ILE A 71 10.76 -3.82 -12.65
CA ILE A 71 11.46 -2.76 -11.90
C ILE A 71 12.49 -3.36 -10.93
N ARG A 72 12.20 -4.51 -10.32
CA ARG A 72 13.18 -5.19 -9.44
C ARG A 72 14.44 -5.60 -10.18
N LYS A 73 14.32 -6.02 -11.44
CA LYS A 73 15.46 -6.36 -12.32
C LYS A 73 16.36 -5.16 -12.63
N THR A 74 15.90 -3.92 -12.44
CA THR A 74 16.78 -2.75 -12.56
C THR A 74 17.64 -2.54 -11.32
N GLY A 75 17.38 -3.29 -10.23
CA GLY A 75 18.03 -3.16 -8.93
C GLY A 75 17.18 -2.40 -7.90
N PHE A 76 15.96 -1.97 -8.25
CA PHE A 76 15.09 -1.27 -7.30
C PHE A 76 14.57 -2.20 -6.20
N GLU A 77 14.79 -1.80 -4.95
CA GLU A 77 14.32 -2.52 -3.76
C GLU A 77 13.27 -1.71 -3.00
N PHE A 78 12.14 -2.34 -2.70
CA PHE A 78 11.14 -1.80 -1.77
C PHE A 78 11.71 -1.78 -0.35
N LYS A 79 11.45 -0.71 0.40
CA LYS A 79 11.99 -0.54 1.76
C LYS A 79 10.93 -0.51 2.85
N TYR A 80 9.69 -0.24 2.49
CA TYR A 80 8.61 -0.08 3.46
C TYR A 80 7.63 -1.22 3.27
N GLY A 81 7.27 -1.87 4.37
CA GLY A 81 6.28 -2.94 4.44
C GLY A 81 4.86 -2.40 4.61
N LEU A 82 3.88 -3.28 4.42
CA LEU A 82 2.47 -2.93 4.61
C LEU A 82 2.16 -2.67 6.09
N GLU A 83 2.79 -3.46 6.99
CA GLU A 83 2.67 -3.27 8.43
C GLU A 83 3.24 -1.92 8.89
N ASP A 84 4.35 -1.47 8.32
CA ASP A 84 4.91 -0.14 8.57
C ASP A 84 3.90 0.94 8.18
N GLY A 85 3.26 0.79 7.02
CA GLY A 85 2.24 1.73 6.55
C GLY A 85 1.02 1.80 7.47
N VAL A 86 0.53 0.66 7.96
CA VAL A 86 -0.58 0.62 8.94
C VAL A 86 -0.17 1.33 10.23
N LYS A 87 1.03 1.06 10.74
CA LYS A 87 1.55 1.70 11.94
C LYS A 87 1.67 3.23 11.78
N GLU A 88 2.27 3.69 10.68
CA GLU A 88 2.42 5.13 10.38
C GLU A 88 1.04 5.83 10.31
N LEU A 89 0.03 5.17 9.75
CA LEU A 89 -1.34 5.72 9.70
C LEU A 89 -1.96 5.85 11.09
N LEU A 90 -1.83 4.83 11.95
CA LEU A 90 -2.35 4.88 13.33
C LEU A 90 -1.70 6.00 14.14
N GLU A 91 -0.38 6.17 14.01
CA GLU A 91 0.35 7.29 14.63
C GLU A 91 -0.16 8.64 14.10
N GLY A 92 -0.36 8.75 12.79
CA GLY A 92 -0.92 9.93 12.14
C GLY A 92 -2.33 10.30 12.62
N TYR A 93 -3.26 9.34 12.70
CA TYR A 93 -4.62 9.58 13.19
C TYR A 93 -4.63 10.03 14.65
N ASN A 94 -3.70 9.54 15.48
CA ASN A 94 -3.56 9.98 16.86
C ASN A 94 -2.97 11.39 16.98
N ALA A 95 -2.03 11.76 16.11
CA ALA A 95 -1.41 13.07 16.09
C ALA A 95 -2.31 14.17 15.51
N PHE A 96 -3.09 13.84 14.47
CA PHE A 96 -3.97 14.77 13.76
C PHE A 96 -5.44 14.52 14.08
N LYS A 97 -5.80 14.50 15.37
CA LYS A 97 -7.22 14.43 15.76
C LYS A 97 -7.96 15.63 15.17
N ASP A 98 -9.00 15.38 14.38
CA ASP A 98 -9.85 16.45 13.89
C ASP A 98 -10.67 17.02 15.06
N PHE A 99 -10.32 18.23 15.50
CA PHE A 99 -10.91 18.93 16.64
C PHE A 99 -12.08 19.83 16.24
N ARG A 100 -12.50 19.84 14.97
CA ARG A 100 -13.38 20.90 14.48
C ARG A 100 -14.74 20.97 15.18
N PHE A 101 -15.27 19.87 15.71
CA PHE A 101 -16.48 19.87 16.57
C PHE A 101 -16.52 18.63 17.50
N LYS A 102 -16.01 18.73 18.73
CA LYS A 102 -16.10 17.65 19.74
C LYS A 102 -16.42 18.20 21.13
N ASN A 103 -17.32 17.52 21.85
CA ASN A 103 -17.77 17.82 23.23
C ASN A 103 -17.22 16.79 24.25
N TYR A 104 -16.06 16.20 23.97
CA TYR A 104 -15.34 15.31 24.87
C TYR A 104 -13.88 15.71 24.95
#